data_AF-A0A971Q0Z1-F1
#
_entry.id   AF-A0A971Q0Z1-F1
#
_cell.length_a   1.000
_cell.length_b   1.000
_cell.length_c   1.000
_cell.angle_alpha   90.00
_cell.angle_beta   90.00
_cell.angle_gamma   90.00
#
_symmetry.space_group_name_H-M   'P 1'
#
loop_
_entity.id
_entity.type
_entity.pdbx_description
1 polymer ?
#
loop_
_entity_poly.entity_id
_entity_poly.type
_entity_poly.pdbx_seq_one_letter_code
_entity_poly.pdbx_strand_id
1 'polypeptide(L)'
;MPKKKLSSDDSLALVLSGLKGEVPVSDLCRKYSVFTATYYKLRDQFIAGGVQGLQNNGKTNQVKSLELRIKDLEQALGRKTLEDCDVALLYSAYATPEYNAHIERFFRTLKEEELYYNLYETYSEAITSIEAYIDFL
;
A
#
# COMPACT_ATOMS: atom_id res chain seq x y z
N MET A 1 9.31 47.45 -9.16
CA MET A 1 8.10 46.78 -9.66
C MET A 1 8.05 45.37 -9.07
N PRO A 2 6.91 44.91 -8.52
CA PRO A 2 6.83 43.59 -7.89
C PRO A 2 6.98 42.49 -8.93
N LYS A 3 7.88 41.52 -8.69
CA LYS A 3 8.07 40.35 -9.56
C LYS A 3 6.79 39.51 -9.51
N LYS A 4 6.02 39.49 -10.60
CA LYS A 4 4.88 38.58 -10.76
C LYS A 4 5.42 37.14 -10.67
N LYS A 5 4.94 36.37 -9.69
CA LYS A 5 5.28 34.94 -9.60
C LYS A 5 4.73 34.25 -10.86
N LEU A 6 5.59 33.50 -11.54
CA LEU A 6 5.19 32.66 -12.66
C LEU A 6 4.24 31.57 -12.14
N SER A 7 3.14 31.32 -12.86
CA SER A 7 2.22 30.22 -12.52
C SER A 7 2.93 28.88 -12.64
N SER A 8 2.45 27.86 -11.93
CA SER A 8 2.95 26.49 -12.07
C SER A 8 2.79 25.98 -13.51
N ASP A 9 1.67 26.29 -14.16
CA ASP A 9 1.38 25.88 -15.53
C ASP A 9 2.28 26.59 -16.55
N ASP A 10 2.51 27.89 -16.36
CA ASP A 10 3.43 28.66 -17.19
C ASP A 10 4.89 28.19 -17.03
N SER A 11 5.27 27.81 -15.81
CA SER A 11 6.59 27.23 -15.52
C SER A 11 6.76 25.88 -16.22
N LEU A 12 5.72 25.04 -16.22
CA LEU A 12 5.72 23.77 -16.92
C LEU A 12 5.84 23.96 -18.44
N ALA A 13 5.01 24.83 -19.02
CA ALA A 13 5.03 25.11 -20.45
C ALA A 13 6.39 25.66 -20.92
N LEU A 14 7.00 26.55 -20.12
CA LEU A 14 8.33 27.08 -20.36
C LEU A 14 9.40 25.97 -20.36
N VAL A 15 9.41 25.10 -19.34
CA VAL A 15 10.40 24.02 -19.23
C VAL A 15 10.26 23.03 -20.38
N LEU A 16 9.04 22.59 -20.70
CA LEU A 16 8.78 21.66 -21.79
C LEU A 16 9.19 22.24 -23.16
N SER A 17 8.86 23.51 -23.42
CA SER A 17 9.24 24.18 -24.66
C SER A 17 10.76 24.31 -24.79
N GLY A 18 11.47 24.58 -23.69
CA GLY A 18 12.92 24.64 -23.68
C GLY A 18 13.60 23.27 -23.85
N LEU A 19 13.00 22.18 -23.31
CA LEU A 19 13.50 20.82 -23.51
C LEU A 19 13.26 20.33 -24.95
N LYS A 20 12.19 20.78 -25.61
CA LYS A 20 11.88 20.46 -27.01
C LYS A 20 12.91 21.05 -28.00
N GLY A 21 13.55 22.16 -27.64
CA GLY A 21 14.66 22.75 -28.40
C GLY A 21 14.28 23.52 -29.67
N GLU A 22 12.99 23.65 -29.98
CA GLU A 22 12.51 24.33 -31.20
C GLU A 22 12.67 25.86 -31.15
N VAL A 23 12.69 26.45 -29.95
CA VAL A 23 12.83 27.89 -29.72
C VAL A 23 14.03 28.11 -28.78
N PRO A 24 14.94 29.05 -29.09
CA PRO A 24 16.08 29.32 -28.23
C PRO A 24 15.62 29.80 -26.84
N VAL A 25 16.33 29.35 -25.80
CA VAL A 25 16.01 29.63 -24.40
C VAL A 25 15.90 31.14 -24.11
N SER A 26 16.68 31.97 -24.80
CA SER A 26 16.62 33.44 -24.68
C SER A 26 15.26 34.02 -25.07
N ASP A 27 14.65 33.50 -26.13
CA ASP A 27 13.37 34.01 -26.64
C ASP A 27 12.20 33.47 -25.81
N LEU A 28 12.31 32.24 -25.31
CA LEU A 28 11.40 31.70 -24.31
C LEU A 28 11.43 32.52 -23.01
N CYS A 29 12.63 32.85 -22.50
CA CYS A 29 12.76 33.66 -21.30
C CYS A 29 12.15 35.06 -21.48
N ARG A 30 12.31 35.68 -22.65
CA ARG A 30 11.67 36.96 -22.99
C ARG A 30 10.14 36.84 -23.05
N LYS A 31 9.61 35.82 -23.72
CA LYS A 31 8.16 35.56 -23.84
C LYS A 31 7.48 35.42 -22.49
N TYR A 32 8.11 34.69 -21.56
CA TYR A 32 7.57 34.47 -20.22
C TYR A 32 8.05 35.51 -19.19
N SER A 33 8.80 36.54 -19.62
CA SER A 33 9.35 37.59 -18.75
C SER A 33 10.15 37.05 -17.55
N VAL A 34 10.98 36.03 -17.79
CA VAL A 34 11.84 35.40 -16.78
C VAL A 34 13.32 35.55 -17.13
N PHE A 35 14.16 35.48 -16.11
CA PHE A 35 15.61 35.44 -16.28
C PHE A 35 16.05 34.02 -16.68
N THR A 36 17.12 33.93 -17.48
CA THR A 36 17.71 32.65 -17.91
C THR A 36 18.12 31.76 -16.74
N ALA A 37 18.65 32.35 -15.66
CA ALA A 37 18.96 31.61 -14.43
C ALA A 37 17.71 30.94 -13.80
N THR A 38 16.55 31.59 -13.88
CA THR A 38 15.28 31.04 -13.40
C THR A 38 14.85 29.84 -14.25
N TYR A 39 15.02 29.91 -15.57
CA TYR A 39 14.73 28.79 -16.47
C TYR A 39 15.58 27.56 -16.13
N TYR A 40 16.89 27.71 -16.00
CA TYR A 40 17.77 26.57 -15.70
C TYR A 40 17.46 25.97 -14.34
N LYS A 41 17.18 26.81 -13.33
CA LYS A 41 16.71 26.34 -12.02
C LYS A 41 15.40 25.54 -12.11
N LEU A 42 14.42 26.02 -12.87
CA LEU A 42 13.14 25.33 -13.07
C LEU A 42 13.33 24.00 -13.82
N ARG A 43 14.18 23.98 -14.84
CA ARG A 43 14.51 22.76 -15.60
C ARG A 43 15.13 21.71 -14.70
N ASP A 44 16.14 22.08 -13.92
CA ASP A 44 16.85 21.14 -13.05
C ASP A 44 15.92 20.59 -11.95
N GLN A 45 15.05 21.45 -11.39
CA GLN A 45 13.99 21.04 -10.46
C GLN A 45 12.97 20.09 -11.09
N PHE A 46 12.54 20.37 -12.32
CA PHE A 46 11.58 19.54 -13.05
C PHE A 46 12.16 18.15 -13.35
N ILE A 47 13.40 18.08 -13.81
CA ILE A 47 14.08 16.80 -14.09
C ILE A 47 14.27 16.01 -12.80
N ALA A 48 14.79 16.64 -11.73
CA ALA A 48 14.99 15.98 -10.45
C ALA A 48 13.66 15.46 -9.85
N GLY A 49 12.61 16.29 -9.87
CA GLY A 49 11.27 15.91 -9.43
C GLY A 49 10.65 14.80 -10.29
N GLY A 50 10.85 14.84 -11.61
CA GLY A 50 10.40 13.81 -12.54
C GLY A 50 11.05 12.45 -12.27
N VAL A 51 12.38 12.42 -12.09
CA VAL A 51 13.11 11.19 -11.74
C VAL A 51 12.62 10.63 -10.40
N GLN A 52 12.50 11.48 -9.37
CA GLN A 52 11.98 11.06 -8.06
C GLN A 52 10.54 10.57 -8.14
N GLY A 53 9.70 11.22 -8.94
CA GLY A 53 8.31 10.82 -9.18
C GLY A 53 8.23 9.45 -9.83
N LEU A 54 9.04 9.18 -10.86
CA LEU A 54 9.08 7.87 -11.52
C LEU A 54 9.61 6.77 -10.59
N GLN A 55 10.70 7.01 -9.86
CA GLN A 55 11.22 6.07 -8.87
C GLN A 55 10.22 5.75 -7.76
N ASN A 56 9.39 6.74 -7.39
CA ASN A 56 8.43 6.60 -6.31
C ASN A 56 6.99 6.32 -6.74
N ASN A 57 6.76 6.03 -8.02
CA ASN A 57 5.44 5.80 -8.58
C ASN A 57 4.44 6.94 -8.24
N GLY A 58 4.93 8.18 -8.27
CA GLY A 58 4.16 9.39 -7.99
C GLY A 58 3.94 9.71 -6.50
N LYS A 59 4.36 8.85 -5.56
CA LYS A 59 4.22 9.10 -4.12
C LYS A 59 5.43 9.84 -3.57
N THR A 60 5.21 10.82 -2.70
CA THR A 60 6.31 11.40 -1.91
C THR A 60 6.88 10.33 -0.98
N ASN A 61 8.19 10.36 -0.71
CA ASN A 61 8.83 9.46 0.27
C ASN A 61 8.09 9.45 1.63
N GLN A 62 7.54 10.60 2.03
CA GLN A 62 6.71 10.75 3.23
C GLN A 62 5.42 9.93 3.18
N VAL A 63 4.75 9.87 2.02
CA VAL A 63 3.52 9.07 1.87
C VAL A 63 3.84 7.59 2.00
N LYS A 64 4.92 7.12 1.37
CA LYS A 64 5.38 5.73 1.51
C LYS A 64 5.72 5.36 2.95
N SER A 65 6.42 6.25 3.68
CA SER A 65 6.76 5.98 5.08
C SER A 65 5.53 5.98 5.99
N LEU A 66 4.55 6.84 5.71
CA LEU A 66 3.27 6.85 6.43
C LEU A 66 2.45 5.59 6.14
N GLU A 67 2.39 5.13 4.89
CA GLU A 67 1.72 3.88 4.51
C GLU A 67 2.32 2.68 5.23
N LEU A 68 3.65 2.60 5.31
CA LEU A 68 4.33 1.54 6.07
C LEU A 68 3.97 1.63 7.56
N ARG A 69 3.97 2.84 8.12
CA ARG A 69 3.64 3.05 9.53
C ARG A 69 2.19 2.67 9.86
N ILE A 70 1.25 2.99 8.97
CA ILE A 70 -0.16 2.59 9.10
C ILE A 70 -0.24 1.06 9.16
N LYS A 71 0.41 0.37 8.21
CA LYS A 71 0.44 -1.10 8.18
C LYS A 71 0.99 -1.70 9.48
N ASP A 72 2.10 -1.16 9.99
CA ASP A 72 2.70 -1.64 11.24
C ASP A 72 1.77 -1.42 12.45
N LEU A 73 1.10 -0.27 12.51
CA LEU A 73 0.14 0.05 13.56
C LEU A 73 -1.09 -0.83 13.49
N GLU A 74 -1.63 -1.09 12.30
CA GLU A 74 -2.75 -2.01 12.09
C GLU A 74 -2.40 -3.42 12.56
N GLN A 75 -1.20 -3.92 12.23
CA GLN A 75 -0.74 -5.23 12.70
C GLN A 75 -0.55 -5.27 14.22
N ALA A 76 0.01 -4.22 14.83
CA ALA A 76 0.18 -4.15 16.27
C ALA A 76 -1.16 -4.08 17.00
N LEU A 77 -2.11 -3.29 16.47
CA LEU A 77 -3.48 -3.23 16.98
C LEU A 77 -4.15 -4.59 16.88
N GLY A 78 -4.06 -5.25 15.72
CA GLY A 78 -4.63 -6.59 15.53
C GLY A 78 -4.07 -7.61 16.53
N ARG A 79 -2.75 -7.63 16.76
CA ARG A 79 -2.14 -8.50 17.77
C ARG A 79 -2.67 -8.21 19.17
N LYS A 80 -2.79 -6.93 19.55
CA LYS A 80 -3.30 -6.54 20.85
C LYS A 80 -4.77 -6.91 21.05
N THR A 81 -5.61 -6.70 20.04
CA THR A 81 -7.03 -7.10 20.10
C THR A 81 -7.19 -8.60 20.29
N LEU A 82 -6.34 -9.41 19.65
CA LEU A 82 -6.35 -10.86 19.83
C LEU A 82 -5.94 -11.26 21.25
N GLU A 83 -4.90 -10.61 21.81
CA GLU A 83 -4.47 -10.80 23.19
C GLU A 83 -5.58 -10.42 24.19
N ASP A 84 -6.24 -9.28 24.00
CA ASP A 84 -7.34 -8.82 24.86
C ASP A 84 -8.57 -9.77 24.82
N CYS A 85 -8.71 -10.56 23.76
CA CYS A 85 -9.77 -11.56 23.61
C CYS A 85 -9.34 -13.00 23.95
N ASP A 86 -8.13 -13.19 24.50
CA ASP A 86 -7.54 -14.52 24.76
C ASP A 86 -7.53 -15.44 23.50
N VAL A 87 -7.43 -14.85 22.30
CA VAL A 87 -7.38 -15.58 21.03
C VAL A 87 -5.93 -15.77 20.59
N ALA A 88 -5.49 -17.03 20.51
CA ALA A 88 -4.20 -17.39 19.93
C ALA A 88 -4.34 -17.73 18.44
N LEU A 89 -3.53 -17.09 17.58
CA LEU A 89 -3.38 -17.52 16.18
C LEU A 89 -2.29 -18.57 16.08
N LEU A 90 -2.65 -19.72 15.52
CA LEU A 90 -1.71 -20.79 15.18
C LEU A 90 -1.53 -20.82 13.66
N TYR A 91 -0.28 -20.97 13.23
CA TYR A 91 0.10 -21.07 11.83
C TYR A 91 0.72 -22.43 11.57
N SER A 92 0.39 -23.04 10.44
CA SER A 92 0.93 -24.35 10.05
C SER A 92 2.41 -24.28 9.66
N ALA A 93 2.79 -23.32 8.80
CA ALA A 93 4.17 -22.98 8.48
C ALA A 93 4.28 -21.60 7.81
N TYR A 94 5.50 -21.05 7.75
CA TYR A 94 5.77 -19.78 7.07
C TYR A 94 5.83 -19.97 5.57
N ALA A 95 5.08 -19.15 4.82
CA ALA A 95 5.08 -19.10 3.35
C ALA A 95 4.66 -20.40 2.62
N THR A 96 3.77 -21.19 3.22
CA THR A 96 3.20 -22.43 2.64
C THR A 96 1.69 -22.28 2.37
N PRO A 97 1.28 -21.54 1.32
CA PRO A 97 -0.13 -21.27 1.04
C PRO A 97 -0.95 -22.55 0.75
N GLU A 98 -0.32 -23.60 0.25
CA GLU A 98 -0.95 -24.91 0.03
C GLU A 98 -1.53 -25.51 1.31
N TYR A 99 -0.92 -25.24 2.47
CA TYR A 99 -1.44 -25.72 3.77
C TYR A 99 -2.78 -25.06 4.11
N ASN A 100 -3.05 -23.85 3.63
CA ASN A 100 -4.34 -23.20 3.82
C ASN A 100 -5.45 -23.98 3.11
N ALA A 101 -5.20 -24.45 1.88
CA ALA A 101 -6.18 -25.25 1.15
C ALA A 101 -6.49 -26.57 1.87
N HIS A 102 -5.49 -27.20 2.48
CA HIS A 102 -5.68 -28.40 3.31
C HIS A 102 -6.53 -28.10 4.56
N ILE A 103 -6.21 -27.02 5.27
CA ILE A 103 -6.96 -26.59 6.47
C ILE A 103 -8.40 -26.23 6.13
N GLU A 104 -8.62 -25.46 5.06
CA GLU A 104 -9.95 -25.09 4.58
C GLU A 104 -10.78 -26.33 4.19
N ARG A 105 -10.15 -27.30 3.51
CA ARG A 105 -10.80 -28.55 3.14
C ARG A 105 -11.17 -29.38 4.38
N PHE A 106 -10.26 -29.49 5.35
CA PHE A 106 -10.53 -30.16 6.61
C PHE A 106 -11.71 -29.51 7.35
N PHE A 107 -11.70 -28.19 7.56
CA PHE A 107 -12.79 -27.50 8.23
C PHE A 107 -14.11 -27.60 7.49
N ARG A 108 -14.09 -27.61 6.15
CA ARG A 108 -15.30 -27.84 5.35
C ARG A 108 -15.87 -29.23 5.64
N THR A 109 -15.03 -30.26 5.62
CA THR A 109 -15.45 -31.64 5.89
C THR A 109 -15.94 -31.82 7.33
N LEU A 110 -15.21 -31.32 8.34
CA LEU A 110 -15.66 -31.31 9.74
C LEU A 110 -17.04 -30.65 9.88
N LYS A 111 -17.27 -29.52 9.22
CA LYS A 111 -18.56 -28.84 9.27
C LYS A 111 -19.68 -29.66 8.63
N GLU A 112 -19.43 -30.18 7.43
CA GLU A 112 -20.40 -30.95 6.66
C GLU A 112 -20.75 -32.28 7.32
N GLU A 113 -19.80 -32.96 7.95
CA GLU A 113 -20.01 -34.31 8.47
C GLU A 113 -20.38 -34.34 9.95
N GLU A 114 -19.81 -33.45 10.77
CA GLU A 114 -19.93 -33.52 12.24
C GLU A 114 -20.70 -32.33 12.86
N LEU A 115 -20.66 -31.14 12.26
CA LEU A 115 -21.31 -29.98 12.90
C LEU A 115 -22.73 -29.73 12.40
N TYR A 116 -22.97 -29.75 11.10
CA TYR A 116 -24.24 -29.29 10.54
C TYR A 116 -25.41 -30.25 10.77
N TYR A 117 -25.13 -31.55 10.90
CA TYR A 117 -26.16 -32.57 11.10
C TYR A 117 -26.38 -32.95 12.56
N ASN A 118 -25.48 -32.55 13.46
CA ASN A 118 -25.57 -32.86 14.89
C ASN A 118 -26.21 -31.69 15.64
N LEU A 119 -27.20 -32.01 16.48
CA LEU A 119 -27.84 -31.08 17.40
C LEU A 119 -27.20 -31.26 18.78
N TYR A 120 -26.29 -30.35 19.14
CA TYR A 120 -25.66 -30.33 20.46
C TYR A 120 -26.51 -29.51 21.44
N GLU A 121 -26.83 -30.08 22.59
CA GLU A 121 -27.56 -29.38 23.65
C GLU A 121 -26.62 -28.49 24.47
N THR A 122 -25.34 -28.85 24.54
CA THR A 122 -24.32 -28.11 25.28
C THR A 122 -23.02 -27.94 24.51
N TYR A 123 -22.25 -26.91 24.87
CA TYR A 123 -20.93 -26.67 24.29
C TYR A 123 -19.94 -27.80 24.61
N SER A 124 -20.03 -28.42 25.79
CA SER A 124 -19.15 -29.52 26.19
C SER A 124 -19.38 -30.78 25.34
N GLU A 125 -20.65 -31.04 25.00
CA GLU A 125 -21.04 -32.15 24.13
C GLU A 125 -20.46 -31.96 22.72
N ALA A 126 -20.60 -30.75 22.18
CA ALA A 126 -20.00 -30.39 20.89
C ALA A 126 -18.48 -30.58 20.88
N ILE A 127 -17.77 -30.12 21.91
CA ILE A 127 -16.31 -30.32 22.01
C ILE A 127 -15.97 -31.81 22.00
N THR A 128 -16.65 -32.61 22.82
CA THR A 128 -16.34 -34.05 22.96
C THR A 128 -16.55 -34.79 21.62
N SER A 129 -17.62 -34.45 20.90
CA SER A 129 -17.93 -35.05 19.60
C SER A 129 -16.92 -34.63 18.53
N ILE A 130 -16.55 -33.34 18.49
CA ILE A 130 -15.53 -32.83 17.57
C ILE A 130 -14.17 -33.49 17.84
N GLU A 131 -13.75 -33.63 19.10
CA GLU A 131 -12.50 -34.31 19.47
C GLU A 131 -12.51 -35.77 19.01
N ALA A 132 -13.60 -36.51 19.27
CA ALA A 132 -13.75 -37.88 18.82
C ALA A 132 -13.72 -38.03 17.28
N TYR A 133 -14.32 -37.09 16.55
CA TYR A 133 -14.28 -37.06 15.09
C TYR A 133 -12.85 -36.79 14.57
N ILE A 134 -12.13 -35.85 15.19
CA ILE A 134 -10.74 -35.54 14.82
C ILE A 134 -9.83 -36.73 15.06
N ASP A 135 -9.97 -37.42 16.19
CA ASP A 135 -9.16 -38.60 16.54
C ASP A 135 -9.46 -39.83 15.66
N PHE A 136 -10.63 -39.85 15.02
CA PHE A 136 -11.03 -40.92 14.10
C PHE A 136 -10.42 -40.79 12.70
N LEU A 137 -10.06 -39.57 12.27
CA LEU A 137 -9.48 -39.26 10.94
C LEU A 137 -7.97 -39.58 10.86
#